data_AF-A0A367JK35-F1
#
_entry.id   AF-A0A367JK35-F1
#
_cell.length_a   1.000
_cell.length_b   1.000
_cell.length_c   1.000
_cell.angle_alpha   90.00
_cell.angle_beta   90.00
_cell.angle_gamma   90.00
#
_symmetry.space_group_name_H-M   'P 1'
#
loop_
_entity.id
_entity.type
_entity.pdbx_description
1 polymer ?
#
loop_
_entity_poly.entity_id
_entity_poly.type
_entity_poly.pdbx_seq_one_letter_code
_entity_poly.pdbx_strand_id
1 'polypeptide(L)'
;MKTIFTLLTCLVIFVMLIRADEIDILQPNSSSIFHPGDVMTIEYKGMTKIWGTFTTLTHDNKTIQGFPAHQNIGYNRNYSSTWIIPKDIPNGTFTLMIGENITYLCSNDSKPPYKHCQDVIYRSSTFTILKNN
;
A
#
# COMPACT_ATOMS: atom_id res chain seq x y z
N MET A 1 -23.68 12.83 37.03
CA MET A 1 -23.16 13.73 35.97
C MET A 1 -21.68 13.53 35.60
N LYS A 2 -20.88 12.69 36.29
CA LYS A 2 -19.47 12.45 35.93
C LYS A 2 -19.25 11.40 34.83
N THR A 3 -20.18 10.48 34.61
CA THR A 3 -20.04 9.35 33.66
C THR A 3 -20.34 9.71 32.21
N ILE A 4 -21.21 10.68 31.95
CA ILE A 4 -21.55 11.13 30.59
C ILE A 4 -20.37 11.90 29.95
N PHE A 5 -19.63 12.67 30.75
CA PHE A 5 -18.47 13.42 30.26
C PHE A 5 -17.30 12.52 29.85
N THR A 6 -17.11 11.37 30.52
CA THR A 6 -16.05 10.40 30.17
C THR A 6 -16.36 9.62 28.88
N LEU A 7 -17.65 9.37 28.60
CA LEU A 7 -18.07 8.70 27.36
C LEU A 7 -17.94 9.62 26.15
N LEU A 8 -18.21 10.92 26.31
CA LEU A 8 -18.08 11.91 25.24
C LEU A 8 -16.61 12.13 24.84
N THR A 9 -15.68 12.16 25.79
CA THR A 9 -14.24 12.29 25.49
C THR A 9 -13.66 11.05 24.82
N CYS A 10 -14.15 9.85 25.15
CA CYS A 10 -13.74 8.62 24.47
C CYS A 10 -14.21 8.60 23.00
N LEU A 11 -15.41 9.12 22.71
CA LEU A 11 -15.93 9.18 21.35
C LEU A 11 -15.13 10.14 20.45
N VAL A 12 -14.75 11.31 20.97
CA VAL A 12 -14.00 12.33 20.18
C VAL A 12 -12.57 11.89 19.87
N ILE A 13 -11.95 11.07 20.74
CA ILE A 13 -10.63 10.48 20.47
C ILE A 13 -10.72 9.38 19.39
N PHE A 14 -11.86 8.67 19.31
CA PHE A 14 -12.06 7.62 18.30
C PHE A 14 -12.26 8.17 16.88
N VAL A 15 -12.79 9.38 16.72
CA VAL A 15 -13.00 10.00 15.40
C VAL A 15 -11.68 10.49 14.76
N MET A 16 -10.61 10.70 15.53
CA MET A 16 -9.32 11.19 14.99
C MET A 16 -8.41 10.10 14.40
N LEU A 17 -8.82 8.83 14.41
CA LEU A 17 -8.01 7.70 13.94
C LEU A 17 -8.63 6.90 12.79
N ILE A 18 -9.61 7.45 12.08
CA ILE A 18 -10.04 6.85 10.82
C ILE A 18 -9.06 7.30 9.74
N ARG A 19 -7.91 6.61 9.64
CA ARG A 19 -7.13 6.61 8.40
C ARG A 19 -8.00 5.93 7.35
N ALA A 20 -8.86 6.71 6.70
CA ALA A 20 -9.83 6.21 5.73
C ALA A 20 -9.14 5.54 4.53
N ASP A 21 -7.89 5.91 4.28
CA ASP A 21 -7.11 5.41 3.15
C ASP A 21 -5.90 4.60 3.68
N GLU A 22 -5.93 3.30 3.44
CA GLU A 22 -4.86 2.35 3.72
C GLU A 22 -4.73 1.38 2.54
N ILE A 23 -3.48 0.98 2.25
CA ILE A 23 -3.15 -0.12 1.34
C ILE A 23 -2.63 -1.29 2.16
N ASP A 24 -3.09 -2.49 1.86
CA ASP A 24 -2.55 -3.73 2.39
C ASP A 24 -1.96 -4.57 1.25
N ILE A 25 -0.68 -4.93 1.36
CA ILE A 25 -0.04 -5.87 0.42
C ILE A 25 -0.33 -7.29 0.90
N LEU A 26 -1.06 -8.05 0.08
CA LEU A 26 -1.44 -9.43 0.38
C LEU A 26 -0.36 -10.40 -0.11
N GLN A 27 0.19 -10.15 -1.30
CA GLN A 27 1.28 -10.92 -1.90
C GLN A 27 2.20 -10.01 -2.73
N PRO A 28 3.51 -10.29 -2.79
CA PRO A 28 4.24 -11.25 -1.95
C PRO A 28 4.39 -10.73 -0.51
N ASN A 29 4.60 -11.64 0.45
CA ASN A 29 4.83 -11.31 1.86
C ASN A 29 6.23 -11.78 2.32
N SER A 30 6.61 -11.46 3.56
CA SER A 30 7.96 -11.75 4.11
C SER A 30 8.32 -13.23 4.15
N SER A 31 7.34 -14.13 4.10
CA SER A 31 7.57 -15.58 4.03
C SER A 31 7.62 -16.13 2.61
N SER A 32 7.29 -15.31 1.59
CA SER A 32 7.32 -15.72 0.20
C SER A 32 8.76 -15.93 -0.28
N ILE A 33 8.99 -17.09 -0.92
CA ILE A 33 10.25 -17.46 -1.56
C ILE A 33 9.92 -17.82 -3.01
N PHE A 34 10.63 -17.20 -3.94
CA PHE A 34 10.51 -17.48 -5.37
C PHE A 34 11.87 -17.82 -6.00
N HIS A 35 11.83 -18.32 -7.22
CA HIS A 35 12.98 -18.68 -8.02
C HIS A 35 12.92 -18.00 -9.39
N PRO A 36 14.06 -17.80 -10.07
CA PRO A 36 14.08 -17.26 -11.43
C PRO A 36 13.23 -18.10 -12.39
N GLY A 37 12.33 -17.45 -13.13
CA GLY A 37 11.36 -18.08 -14.01
C GLY A 37 9.99 -18.32 -13.38
N ASP A 38 9.84 -18.18 -12.06
CA ASP A 38 8.54 -18.29 -11.40
C ASP A 38 7.59 -17.17 -11.85
N VAL A 39 6.29 -17.46 -11.82
CA VAL A 39 5.24 -16.45 -11.97
C VAL A 39 4.88 -15.96 -10.57
N MET A 40 5.27 -14.73 -10.25
CA MET A 40 4.95 -14.06 -9.00
C MET A 40 3.62 -13.32 -9.12
N THR A 41 2.69 -13.57 -8.21
CA THR A 41 1.48 -12.76 -8.08
C THR A 41 1.73 -11.58 -7.16
N ILE A 42 1.32 -10.39 -7.60
CA ILE A 42 1.32 -9.14 -6.86
C ILE A 42 -0.13 -8.83 -6.52
N GLU A 43 -0.48 -8.88 -5.25
CA GLU A 43 -1.83 -8.64 -4.78
C GLU A 43 -1.84 -7.62 -3.65
N TYR A 44 -2.72 -6.64 -3.77
CA TYR A 44 -2.93 -5.64 -2.72
C TYR A 44 -4.36 -5.15 -2.68
N LYS A 45 -4.74 -4.57 -1.55
CA LYS A 45 -6.07 -4.06 -1.29
C LYS A 45 -6.05 -2.63 -0.76
N GLY A 46 -6.91 -1.76 -1.28
CA GLY A 46 -7.18 -0.43 -0.73
C GLY A 46 -8.46 -0.39 0.11
N MET A 47 -8.56 0.50 1.11
CA MET A 47 -9.74 0.58 1.99
C MET A 47 -10.95 1.29 1.37
N THR A 48 -10.75 2.36 0.60
CA THR A 48 -11.80 3.24 0.06
C THR A 48 -11.84 3.23 -1.46
N LYS A 49 -10.90 3.90 -2.11
CA LYS A 49 -10.85 4.11 -3.56
C LYS A 49 -9.44 4.35 -4.05
N ILE A 50 -8.97 3.43 -4.89
CA ILE A 50 -7.68 3.53 -5.55
C ILE A 50 -7.82 4.35 -6.83
N TRP A 51 -7.39 5.60 -6.76
CA TRP A 51 -7.39 6.52 -7.91
C TRP A 51 -6.23 6.25 -8.86
N GLY A 52 -5.07 5.96 -8.30
CA GLY A 52 -3.85 5.65 -9.02
C GLY A 52 -2.83 5.02 -8.08
N THR A 53 -2.20 3.93 -8.53
CA THR A 53 -1.04 3.36 -7.85
C THR A 53 0.21 3.45 -8.68
N PHE A 54 1.35 3.41 -8.01
CA PHE A 54 2.61 3.01 -8.62
C PHE A 54 3.21 1.89 -7.78
N THR A 55 3.72 0.89 -8.47
CA THR A 55 4.32 -0.28 -7.83
C THR A 55 5.74 -0.42 -8.33
N THR A 56 6.68 -0.56 -7.39
CA THR A 56 8.10 -0.67 -7.69
C THR A 56 8.71 -1.82 -6.90
N LEU A 57 9.54 -2.60 -7.58
CA LEU A 57 10.36 -3.63 -6.97
C LEU A 57 11.79 -3.12 -6.81
N THR A 58 12.36 -3.28 -5.63
CA THR A 58 13.72 -2.85 -5.31
C THR A 58 14.55 -3.97 -4.69
N HIS A 59 15.85 -3.92 -4.92
CA HIS A 59 16.86 -4.79 -4.32
C HIS A 59 18.15 -3.98 -4.13
N ASP A 60 18.77 -4.05 -2.96
CA ASP A 60 19.95 -3.24 -2.60
C ASP A 60 19.79 -1.73 -2.91
N ASN A 61 18.63 -1.18 -2.58
CA ASN A 61 18.22 0.21 -2.84
C ASN A 61 18.20 0.61 -4.33
N LYS A 62 18.23 -0.35 -5.26
CA LYS A 62 18.08 -0.13 -6.71
C LYS A 62 16.72 -0.62 -7.18
N THR A 63 16.08 0.14 -8.06
CA THR A 63 14.86 -0.30 -8.73
C THR A 63 15.20 -1.39 -9.74
N ILE A 64 14.55 -2.55 -9.58
CA ILE A 64 14.68 -3.71 -10.47
C ILE A 64 13.56 -3.68 -11.51
N GLN A 65 12.34 -3.37 -11.09
CA GLN A 65 11.17 -3.33 -11.96
C GLN A 65 10.22 -2.23 -11.51
N GLY A 66 9.76 -1.42 -12.47
CA GLY A 66 8.57 -0.57 -12.31
C GLY A 66 7.39 -1.25 -12.96
N PHE A 67 6.26 -1.31 -12.26
CA PHE A 67 5.01 -1.78 -12.85
C PHE A 67 4.19 -0.58 -13.32
N PRO A 68 3.42 -0.71 -14.42
CA PRO A 68 2.62 0.39 -14.93
C PRO A 68 1.66 0.89 -13.85
N ALA A 69 1.49 2.21 -13.81
CA ALA A 69 0.54 2.81 -12.91
C ALA A 69 -0.89 2.39 -13.29
N HIS A 70 -1.63 1.84 -12.34
CA HIS A 70 -3.02 1.49 -12.57
C HIS A 70 -3.93 2.63 -12.16
N GLN A 71 -4.59 3.23 -13.14
CA GLN A 71 -5.54 4.32 -12.95
C GLN A 71 -6.96 3.76 -12.87
N ASN A 72 -7.81 4.40 -12.05
CA ASN A 72 -9.26 4.17 -12.04
C ASN A 72 -9.67 2.71 -11.73
N ILE A 73 -9.07 2.07 -10.73
CA ILE A 73 -9.51 0.74 -10.24
C ILE A 73 -10.93 0.83 -9.62
N GLY A 74 -11.43 2.05 -9.40
CA GLY A 74 -12.81 2.31 -8.98
C GLY A 74 -13.06 1.88 -7.54
N TYR A 75 -14.25 1.36 -7.25
CA TYR A 75 -14.55 0.75 -5.96
C TYR A 75 -14.05 -0.70 -5.84
N ASN A 76 -13.41 -1.22 -6.90
CA ASN A 76 -12.74 -2.50 -6.78
C ASN A 76 -11.48 -2.31 -5.95
N ARG A 77 -11.59 -2.73 -4.70
CA ARG A 77 -10.58 -2.52 -3.67
C ARG A 77 -9.43 -3.49 -3.80
N ASN A 78 -9.57 -4.57 -4.57
CA ASN A 78 -8.55 -5.59 -4.73
C ASN A 78 -7.90 -5.44 -6.10
N TYR A 79 -6.58 -5.50 -6.11
CA TYR A 79 -5.79 -5.59 -7.32
C TYR A 79 -4.96 -6.88 -7.30
N SER A 80 -4.87 -7.52 -8.46
CA SER A 80 -4.01 -8.68 -8.68
C SER A 80 -3.38 -8.56 -10.06
N SER A 81 -2.08 -8.83 -10.14
CA SER A 81 -1.31 -8.89 -11.37
C SER A 81 -0.19 -9.90 -11.23
N THR A 82 0.37 -10.34 -12.35
CA THR A 82 1.45 -11.31 -12.36
C THR A 82 2.70 -10.74 -13.00
N TRP A 83 3.84 -11.22 -12.52
CA TRP A 83 5.15 -10.88 -13.05
C TRP A 83 5.99 -12.14 -13.16
N ILE A 84 6.58 -12.36 -14.33
CA ILE A 84 7.52 -13.47 -14.55
C ILE A 84 8.89 -13.01 -14.08
N ILE A 85 9.46 -13.71 -13.11
CA ILE A 85 10.76 -13.37 -12.55
C ILE A 85 11.86 -13.64 -13.60
N PRO A 86 12.66 -12.63 -14.01
CA PRO A 86 13.74 -12.81 -14.97
C PRO A 86 14.76 -13.85 -14.52
N LYS A 87 15.31 -14.62 -15.48
CA LYS A 87 16.28 -15.69 -15.20
C LYS A 87 17.60 -15.17 -14.63
N ASP A 88 17.97 -13.93 -14.95
CA ASP A 88 19.21 -13.27 -14.58
C ASP A 88 19.11 -12.46 -13.28
N ILE A 89 17.95 -12.47 -12.61
CA ILE A 89 17.73 -11.72 -11.37
C ILE A 89 18.73 -12.14 -10.27
N PRO A 90 19.26 -11.19 -9.46
CA PRO A 90 20.14 -11.53 -8.35
C PRO A 90 19.40 -12.29 -7.25
N ASN A 91 20.17 -13.03 -6.45
CA ASN A 91 19.65 -13.68 -5.24
C ASN A 91 19.54 -12.66 -4.12
N GLY A 92 18.53 -12.80 -3.28
CA GLY A 92 18.45 -12.09 -2.01
C GLY A 92 17.04 -11.62 -1.66
N THR A 93 16.99 -10.66 -0.74
CA THR A 93 15.73 -10.05 -0.31
C THR A 93 15.38 -8.87 -1.21
N PHE A 94 14.13 -8.84 -1.64
CA PHE A 94 13.55 -7.81 -2.46
C PHE A 94 12.47 -7.09 -1.66
N THR A 95 12.25 -5.82 -2.00
CA THR A 95 11.16 -5.01 -1.42
C THR A 95 10.21 -4.59 -2.53
N LEU A 96 8.96 -5.03 -2.45
CA LEU A 96 7.85 -4.49 -3.21
C LEU A 96 7.31 -3.27 -2.47
N MET A 97 7.26 -2.12 -3.14
CA MET A 97 6.65 -0.90 -2.62
C MET A 97 5.46 -0.53 -3.52
N ILE A 98 4.34 -0.21 -2.88
CA ILE A 98 3.13 0.30 -3.53
C ILE A 98 2.82 1.66 -2.92
N GLY A 99 2.67 2.66 -3.78
CA GLY A 99 2.16 3.98 -3.41
C GLY A 99 0.78 4.21 -4.02
N GLU A 100 -0.10 4.87 -3.27
CA GLU A 100 -1.45 5.27 -3.72
C GLU A 100 -1.65 6.76 -3.47
N ASN A 101 -2.23 7.43 -4.47
CA ASN A 101 -2.66 8.82 -4.33
C ASN A 101 -3.99 8.86 -3.58
N ILE A 102 -4.00 9.57 -2.45
CA ILE A 102 -5.18 9.72 -1.60
C ILE A 102 -5.70 11.16 -1.63
N THR A 103 -7.00 11.32 -1.36
CA THR A 103 -7.63 12.63 -1.23
C THR A 103 -8.46 12.66 0.05
N TYR A 104 -8.14 13.60 0.95
CA TYR A 104 -8.79 13.71 2.24
C TYR A 104 -9.17 15.17 2.54
N LEU A 105 -10.08 15.37 3.51
CA LEU A 105 -10.45 16.70 3.97
C LEU A 105 -9.43 17.21 4.99
N CYS A 106 -8.92 18.41 4.75
CA CYS A 106 -7.91 19.06 5.59
C CYS A 106 -8.32 20.52 5.88
N SER A 107 -7.78 21.07 6.96
CA SER A 107 -7.86 22.50 7.29
C SER A 107 -6.64 22.88 8.13
N ASN A 108 -6.29 24.15 8.18
CA ASN A 108 -5.08 24.59 8.89
C ASN A 108 -5.16 24.33 10.41
N ASP A 109 -6.36 24.41 10.99
CA ASP A 109 -6.58 24.30 12.44
C ASP A 109 -7.57 23.17 12.82
N SER A 110 -7.76 22.17 11.94
CA SER A 110 -8.78 21.12 12.09
C SER A 110 -10.20 21.68 12.30
N LYS A 111 -10.49 22.85 11.73
CA LYS A 111 -11.78 23.56 11.80
C LYS A 111 -12.27 23.94 10.40
N PRO A 112 -13.59 24.02 10.18
CA PRO A 112 -14.14 24.53 8.94
C PRO A 112 -13.62 25.95 8.61
N PRO A 113 -13.54 26.30 7.32
CA PRO A 113 -13.90 25.48 6.16
C PRO A 113 -12.84 24.42 5.83
N TYR A 114 -13.30 23.22 5.48
CA TYR A 114 -12.43 22.14 5.01
C TYR A 114 -12.18 22.25 3.50
N LYS A 115 -10.97 21.93 3.07
CA LYS A 115 -10.59 21.80 1.66
C LYS A 115 -10.18 20.36 1.36
N HIS A 116 -10.18 19.97 0.10
CA HIS A 116 -9.61 18.69 -0.33
C HIS A 116 -8.09 18.82 -0.44
N CYS A 117 -7.34 18.04 0.34
CA CYS A 117 -5.91 17.85 0.22
C CYS A 117 -5.61 16.55 -0.54
N GLN A 118 -4.46 16.53 -1.20
CA GLN A 118 -3.89 15.34 -1.83
C GLN A 118 -2.62 14.94 -1.08
N ASP A 119 -2.38 13.63 -0.97
CA ASP A 119 -1.16 13.06 -0.42
C ASP A 119 -0.93 11.67 -1.02
N VAL A 120 0.20 11.05 -0.68
CA VAL A 120 0.57 9.71 -1.14
C VAL A 120 0.85 8.83 0.07
N ILE A 121 0.12 7.72 0.16
CA ILE A 121 0.41 6.69 1.15
C ILE A 121 1.33 5.64 0.53
N TYR A 122 2.30 5.17 1.30
CA TYR A 122 3.27 4.16 0.88
C TYR A 122 3.18 2.94 1.78
N ARG A 123 3.19 1.77 1.14
CA ARG A 123 3.25 0.47 1.81
C ARG A 123 4.29 -0.40 1.12
N SER A 124 4.97 -1.21 1.91
CA SER A 124 6.02 -2.07 1.42
C SER A 124 5.96 -3.45 2.05
N SER A 125 6.36 -4.45 1.27
CA SER A 125 6.50 -5.84 1.69
C SER A 125 7.84 -6.36 1.18
N THR A 126 8.48 -7.20 1.97
CA THR A 126 9.74 -7.86 1.58
C THR A 126 9.47 -9.31 1.21
N PHE A 127 10.30 -9.89 0.36
CA PHE A 127 10.27 -11.32 0.02
C PHE A 127 11.63 -11.78 -0.50
N THR A 128 11.83 -13.08 -0.70
CA THR A 128 13.14 -13.62 -1.12
C THR A 128 13.08 -14.25 -2.50
N ILE A 129 14.10 -14.01 -3.32
CA ILE A 129 14.33 -14.74 -4.58
C ILE A 129 15.65 -15.50 -4.48
N LEU A 130 15.63 -16.80 -4.76
CA LEU A 130 16.78 -17.69 -4.72
C LEU A 130 16.97 -18.38 -6.07
N LYS A 131 18.18 -18.38 -6.63
CA LYS A 131 18.52 -19.21 -7.79
C LYS A 131 18.40 -20.70 -7.44
N ASN A 132 17.84 -21.47 -8.36
CA ASN A 132 17.93 -22.92 -8.31
C ASN A 132 19.40 -23.33 -8.44
N ASN A 133 19.85 -24.19 -7.53
CA ASN A 133 21.18 -24.81 -7.60
C ASN A 133 21.31 -25.73 -8.82
#